data_AF-A0A7C3YG90-F1
#
_entry.id   AF-A0A7C3YG90-F1
#
_cell.length_a   1.000
_cell.length_b   1.000
_cell.length_c   1.000
_cell.angle_alpha   90.00
_cell.angle_beta   90.00
_cell.angle_gamma   90.00
#
_symmetry.space_group_name_H-M   'P 1'
#
loop_
_entity.id
_entity.type
_entity.pdbx_description
1 polymer ?
#
loop_
_entity_poly.entity_id
_entity_poly.type
_entity_poly.pdbx_seq_one_letter_code
_entity_poly.pdbx_strand_id
1 'polypeptide(L)'
;MDFVDNVNIADFAMIEESENDIIFQWEEMRDIFGVVVESPDKEALSKLKLEYWRRHWPQQRVPKGAVVGAGGSGWMRDDDWFNGEWKTADVKVKFDGSKAIFEFNPINAQEFTDVADFDAIYRRTLKIRLVFENKKPEINSIAI
;
A
#
# COMPACT_ATOMS: atom_id res chain seq x y z
N MET A 1 -4.53 13.29 -9.59
CA MET A 1 -5.21 12.03 -9.91
C MET A 1 -6.43 12.03 -9.04
N ASP A 2 -7.61 12.20 -9.63
CA ASP A 2 -8.84 12.24 -8.84
C ASP A 2 -9.12 10.81 -8.38
N PHE A 3 -9.24 10.63 -7.07
CA PHE A 3 -9.49 9.33 -6.42
C PHE A 3 -10.80 8.66 -6.88
N VAL A 4 -11.62 9.41 -7.64
CA VAL A 4 -12.97 9.08 -8.08
C VAL A 4 -13.00 7.99 -9.17
N ASP A 5 -11.92 7.84 -9.94
CA ASP A 5 -11.85 6.84 -11.03
C ASP A 5 -11.27 5.48 -10.58
N ASN A 6 -10.84 5.37 -9.32
CA ASN A 6 -10.26 4.13 -8.78
C ASN A 6 -11.34 3.24 -8.14
N VAL A 7 -11.17 1.93 -8.30
CA VAL A 7 -12.05 0.93 -7.68
C VAL A 7 -11.61 0.70 -6.24
N ASN A 8 -12.53 0.85 -5.29
CA ASN A 8 -12.27 0.45 -3.90
C ASN A 8 -12.11 -1.07 -3.82
N ILE A 9 -10.94 -1.53 -3.39
CA ILE A 9 -10.63 -2.96 -3.26
C ILE A 9 -10.54 -3.46 -1.81
N ALA A 10 -10.87 -2.61 -0.84
CA ALA A 10 -10.89 -2.99 0.58
C ALA A 10 -11.79 -4.20 0.85
N ASP A 11 -12.96 -4.25 0.21
CA ASP A 11 -13.95 -5.33 0.37
C ASP A 11 -13.50 -6.69 -0.19
N PHE A 12 -12.46 -6.71 -1.03
CA PHE A 12 -11.88 -7.94 -1.60
C PHE A 12 -10.65 -8.43 -0.83
N ALA A 13 -10.31 -7.77 0.29
CA ALA A 13 -9.22 -8.20 1.15
C ALA A 13 -9.73 -9.13 2.26
N MET A 14 -8.88 -10.06 2.68
CA MET A 14 -8.95 -10.61 4.01
C MET A 14 -8.48 -9.55 5.01
N ILE A 15 -9.32 -9.21 5.97
CA ILE A 15 -9.07 -8.16 6.96
C ILE A 15 -8.73 -8.80 8.31
N GLU A 16 -7.60 -8.41 8.88
CA GLU A 16 -7.21 -8.75 10.25
C GLU A 16 -7.11 -7.47 11.08
N GLU A 17 -7.78 -7.43 12.23
CA GLU A 17 -7.77 -6.26 13.11
C GLU A 17 -7.14 -6.61 14.47
N SER A 18 -6.29 -5.72 14.94
CA SER A 18 -5.68 -5.76 16.27
C SER A 18 -6.04 -4.49 17.06
N GLU A 19 -5.49 -4.36 18.28
CA GLU A 19 -5.64 -3.14 19.06
C GLU A 19 -4.98 -1.92 18.42
N ASN A 20 -3.92 -2.09 17.62
CA ASN A 20 -3.10 -1.00 17.09
C ASN A 20 -2.92 -1.05 15.57
N ASP A 21 -3.43 -2.06 14.88
CA ASP A 21 -3.31 -2.16 13.44
C ASP A 21 -4.51 -2.82 12.77
N ILE A 22 -4.71 -2.46 11.49
CA ILE A 22 -5.61 -3.15 10.57
C ILE A 22 -4.80 -3.59 9.36
N ILE A 23 -4.83 -4.88 9.04
CA ILE A 23 -4.15 -5.48 7.89
C ILE A 23 -5.19 -5.84 6.83
N PHE A 24 -4.90 -5.47 5.58
CA PHE A 24 -5.64 -5.89 4.40
C PHE A 24 -4.73 -6.78 3.56
N GLN A 25 -5.14 -8.03 3.32
CA GLN A 25 -4.41 -9.00 2.52
C GLN A 25 -5.23 -9.44 1.31
N TRP A 26 -4.63 -9.44 0.12
CA TRP A 26 -5.24 -9.94 -1.11
C TRP A 26 -4.60 -11.25 -1.55
N GLU A 27 -5.35 -12.04 -2.33
CA GLU A 27 -4.86 -13.29 -2.89
C GLU A 27 -3.73 -13.09 -3.92
N GLU A 28 -3.75 -11.95 -4.60
CA GLU A 28 -2.88 -11.62 -5.72
C GLU A 28 -2.38 -10.19 -5.54
N MET A 29 -1.19 -9.86 -6.07
CA MET A 29 -0.65 -8.51 -5.92
C MET A 29 -1.63 -7.47 -6.49
N ARG A 30 -1.75 -6.33 -5.80
CA ARG A 30 -2.56 -5.18 -6.20
C ARG A 30 -1.69 -3.96 -6.33
N ASP A 31 -1.96 -3.14 -7.34
CA ASP A 31 -1.40 -1.81 -7.45
C ASP A 31 -2.28 -0.86 -6.62
N ILE A 32 -1.81 -0.47 -5.43
CA ILE A 32 -2.54 0.41 -4.51
C ILE A 32 -2.17 1.86 -4.80
N PHE A 33 -3.15 2.69 -5.12
CA PHE A 33 -2.94 4.10 -5.49
C PHE A 33 -3.10 5.07 -4.32
N GLY A 34 -3.76 4.64 -3.25
CA GLY A 34 -3.79 5.35 -1.98
C GLY A 34 -4.73 4.66 -1.01
N VAL A 35 -4.98 5.31 0.12
CA VAL A 35 -5.92 4.83 1.13
C VAL A 35 -6.70 6.02 1.68
N VAL A 36 -8.00 5.84 1.91
CA VAL A 36 -8.84 6.82 2.59
C VAL A 36 -9.35 6.20 3.88
N VAL A 37 -9.11 6.88 5.00
CA VAL A 37 -9.58 6.45 6.32
C VAL A 37 -10.48 7.53 6.89
N GLU A 38 -11.68 7.17 7.30
CA GLU A 38 -12.60 8.08 7.97
C GLU A 38 -12.71 7.75 9.45
N SER A 39 -12.46 8.74 10.30
CA SER A 39 -12.58 8.63 11.76
C SER A 39 -12.91 9.99 12.37
N PRO A 40 -13.67 10.05 13.48
CA PRO A 40 -13.80 11.27 14.27
C PRO A 40 -12.46 11.71 14.90
N ASP A 41 -11.51 10.80 15.10
CA ASP A 41 -10.21 11.10 15.71
C ASP A 41 -9.16 11.52 14.68
N LYS A 42 -9.16 12.81 14.34
CA LYS A 42 -8.21 13.39 13.39
C LYS A 42 -6.76 13.32 13.87
N GLU A 43 -6.52 13.35 15.18
CA GLU A 43 -5.16 13.30 15.72
C GLU A 43 -4.55 11.91 15.49
N ALA A 44 -5.31 10.85 15.79
CA ALA A 44 -4.90 9.48 15.48
C ALA A 44 -4.61 9.28 13.99
N LEU A 45 -5.47 9.82 13.10
CA LEU A 45 -5.24 9.74 11.65
C LEU A 45 -3.99 10.50 11.19
N SER A 46 -3.63 11.61 11.85
CA SER A 46 -2.43 12.38 11.50
C SER A 46 -1.12 11.68 11.83
N LYS A 47 -1.16 10.74 12.79
CA LYS A 47 -0.03 9.92 13.24
C LYS A 47 -0.04 8.51 12.64
N LEU A 48 -1.09 8.18 11.87
CA LEU A 48 -1.27 6.88 11.25
C LEU A 48 -0.18 6.61 10.23
N LYS A 49 0.48 5.46 10.36
CA LYS A 49 1.47 5.00 9.39
C LYS A 49 0.81 4.02 8.43
N LEU A 50 0.95 4.28 7.13
CA LEU A 50 0.63 3.31 6.10
C LEU A 50 1.87 2.48 5.80
N GLU A 51 1.77 1.17 5.92
CA GLU A 51 2.84 0.25 5.57
C GLU A 51 2.37 -0.78 4.55
N TYR A 52 3.29 -1.28 3.75
CA TYR A 52 3.02 -2.33 2.77
C TYR A 52 4.02 -3.46 2.90
N TRP A 53 3.57 -4.66 2.54
CA TRP A 53 4.39 -5.86 2.53
C TRP A 53 5.18 -5.93 1.24
N ARG A 54 6.48 -6.20 1.34
CA ARG A 54 7.34 -6.34 0.16
C ARG A 54 8.47 -7.32 0.37
N ARG A 55 9.03 -7.81 -0.72
CA ARG A 55 10.33 -8.50 -0.74
C ARG A 55 11.19 -8.10 -1.94
N HIS A 56 10.62 -8.12 -3.15
CA HIS A 56 11.35 -7.94 -4.40
C HIS A 56 10.91 -6.71 -5.18
N TRP A 57 9.66 -6.31 -5.08
CA TRP A 57 9.21 -5.03 -5.61
C TRP A 57 9.73 -3.87 -4.73
N PRO A 58 10.21 -2.74 -5.29
CA PRO A 58 10.23 -2.36 -6.72
C PRO A 58 11.51 -2.70 -7.50
N GLN A 59 12.52 -3.33 -6.89
CA GLN A 59 13.83 -3.60 -7.53
C GLN A 59 13.73 -4.63 -8.67
N GLN A 60 12.89 -5.64 -8.51
CA GLN A 60 12.63 -6.64 -9.54
C GLN A 60 11.25 -6.39 -10.15
N ARG A 61 11.23 -6.10 -11.45
CA ARG A 61 10.01 -5.79 -12.20
C ARG A 61 10.05 -6.53 -13.53
N VAL A 62 8.90 -7.03 -13.97
CA VAL A 62 8.71 -7.46 -15.36
C VAL A 62 7.97 -6.34 -16.07
N PRO A 63 8.58 -5.67 -17.08
CA PRO A 63 7.89 -4.63 -17.82
C PRO A 63 6.59 -5.18 -18.44
N LYS A 64 5.50 -4.42 -18.33
CA LYS A 64 4.21 -4.79 -18.93
C LYS A 64 4.38 -4.94 -20.44
N GLY A 65 4.10 -6.13 -20.97
CA GLY A 65 4.28 -6.44 -22.40
C GLY A 65 5.63 -7.04 -22.78
N ALA A 66 6.52 -7.30 -21.82
CA ALA A 66 7.73 -8.09 -22.08
C ALA A 66 7.36 -9.50 -22.56
N VAL A 67 8.08 -10.03 -23.56
CA VAL A 67 7.93 -11.42 -24.00
C VAL A 67 8.55 -12.34 -22.94
N VAL A 68 7.69 -12.94 -22.12
CA VAL A 68 8.08 -13.87 -21.06
C VAL A 68 7.87 -15.29 -21.61
N GLY A 69 8.92 -16.00 -22.05
CA GLY A 69 8.66 -17.28 -22.74
C GLY A 69 9.79 -18.12 -23.33
N ALA A 70 11.07 -17.89 -23.00
CA ALA A 70 12.19 -18.69 -23.51
C ALA A 70 12.98 -19.40 -22.39
N GLY A 71 12.29 -20.04 -21.45
CA GLY A 71 12.92 -20.82 -20.37
C GLY A 71 13.67 -20.01 -19.29
N GLY A 72 13.93 -18.71 -19.49
CA GLY A 72 14.63 -17.85 -18.54
C GLY A 72 13.74 -17.04 -17.57
N SER A 73 12.42 -17.13 -17.70
CA SER A 73 11.51 -16.16 -17.05
C SER A 73 10.28 -16.76 -16.37
N GLY A 74 10.09 -18.09 -16.44
CA GLY A 74 8.95 -18.77 -15.80
C GLY A 74 9.07 -18.94 -14.28
N TRP A 75 10.23 -18.57 -13.71
CA TRP A 75 10.58 -18.73 -12.30
C TRP A 75 11.17 -17.44 -11.72
N MET A 76 10.61 -16.28 -12.09
CA MET A 76 11.01 -15.05 -11.43
C MET A 76 10.51 -15.06 -9.99
N ARG A 77 11.37 -14.62 -9.07
CA ARG A 77 10.98 -14.48 -7.66
C ARG A 77 9.88 -13.43 -7.58
N ASP A 78 8.72 -13.84 -7.10
CA ASP A 78 7.60 -12.95 -6.79
C ASP A 78 7.46 -12.82 -5.28
N ASP A 79 6.76 -11.79 -4.84
CA ASP A 79 6.46 -11.61 -3.42
C ASP A 79 5.41 -12.65 -2.99
N ASP A 80 5.52 -13.12 -1.75
CA ASP A 80 4.57 -14.07 -1.18
C ASP A 80 4.08 -13.60 0.20
N TRP A 81 3.04 -14.24 0.74
CA TRP A 81 2.41 -13.81 2.00
C TRP A 81 3.26 -14.01 3.26
N PHE A 82 4.34 -14.80 3.19
CA PHE A 82 5.08 -15.30 4.36
C PHE A 82 6.52 -14.77 4.40
N ASN A 83 7.13 -14.56 3.24
CA ASN A 83 8.50 -14.14 3.10
C ASN A 83 8.50 -12.71 2.58
N GLY A 84 8.63 -11.76 3.49
CA GLY A 84 8.70 -10.34 3.16
C GLY A 84 8.92 -9.54 4.42
N GLU A 85 8.88 -8.22 4.26
CA GLU A 85 9.03 -7.25 5.33
C GLU A 85 8.01 -6.13 5.16
N TRP A 86 7.61 -5.57 6.29
CA TRP A 86 6.81 -4.35 6.32
C TRP A 86 7.70 -3.15 6.06
N LYS A 87 7.30 -2.29 5.12
CA LYS A 87 7.95 -1.01 4.87
C LYS A 87 6.93 0.11 5.02
N THR A 88 7.29 1.14 5.78
CA THR A 88 6.51 2.38 5.86
C THR A 88 6.54 3.10 4.52
N ALA A 89 5.35 3.40 3.99
CA ALA A 89 5.20 4.10 2.72
C ALA A 89 5.45 5.60 2.89
N ASP A 90 6.10 6.20 1.90
CA ASP A 90 6.20 7.65 1.78
C ASP A 90 4.89 8.19 1.21
N VAL A 91 4.11 8.80 2.08
CA VAL A 91 2.76 9.28 1.79
C VAL A 91 2.61 10.74 2.17
N LYS A 92 1.82 11.44 1.36
CA LYS A 92 1.24 12.72 1.71
C LYS A 92 -0.17 12.50 2.23
N VAL A 93 -0.46 13.05 3.40
CA VAL A 93 -1.81 13.01 3.99
C VAL A 93 -2.53 14.32 3.72
N LYS A 94 -3.70 14.24 3.09
CA LYS A 94 -4.66 15.35 2.96
C LYS A 94 -5.86 15.07 3.84
N PHE A 95 -6.40 16.12 4.46
CA PHE A 95 -7.63 16.00 5.25
C PHE A 95 -8.79 16.68 4.55
N ASP A 96 -9.90 15.96 4.44
CA ASP A 96 -11.20 16.47 3.99
C ASP A 96 -12.26 16.12 5.06
N GLY A 97 -12.58 17.09 5.92
CA GLY A 97 -13.41 16.85 7.10
C GLY A 97 -12.81 15.79 8.04
N SER A 98 -13.53 14.68 8.23
CA SER A 98 -13.16 13.48 9.00
C SER A 98 -12.33 12.45 8.21
N LYS A 99 -12.06 12.71 6.92
CA LYS A 99 -11.33 11.78 6.05
C LYS A 99 -9.87 12.16 5.96
N ALA A 100 -8.98 11.21 6.22
CA ALA A 100 -7.57 11.27 5.87
C ALA A 100 -7.33 10.51 4.57
N ILE A 101 -6.81 11.22 3.57
CA ILE A 101 -6.51 10.71 2.24
C ILE A 101 -4.99 10.57 2.15
N PHE A 102 -4.52 9.33 2.09
CA PHE A 102 -3.11 8.96 1.96
C PHE A 102 -2.80 8.77 0.49
N GLU A 103 -2.05 9.71 -0.09
CA GLU A 103 -1.54 9.63 -1.45
C GLU A 103 -0.06 9.28 -1.42
N PHE A 104 0.37 8.34 -2.24
CA PHE A 104 1.78 7.98 -2.29
C PHE A 104 2.62 9.01 -3.03
N ASN A 105 3.78 9.36 -2.47
CA ASN A 105 4.82 10.07 -3.20
C ASN A 105 5.51 9.11 -4.21
N PRO A 106 6.30 9.60 -5.17
CA PRO A 106 7.10 8.74 -6.02
C PRO A 106 7.99 7.80 -5.19
N ILE A 107 7.99 6.51 -5.54
CA ILE A 107 8.71 5.49 -4.75
C ILE A 107 10.22 5.72 -4.66
N ASN A 108 10.81 6.36 -5.67
CA ASN A 108 12.23 6.71 -5.71
C ASN A 108 12.57 7.99 -4.93
N ALA A 109 11.59 8.72 -4.37
CA ALA A 109 11.83 9.97 -3.67
C ALA A 109 12.53 9.76 -2.32
N GLN A 110 11.99 8.86 -1.49
CA GLN A 110 12.53 8.57 -0.16
C GLN A 110 12.70 7.07 0.11
N GLU A 111 11.77 6.25 -0.38
CA GLU A 111 11.72 4.83 -0.02
C GLU A 111 12.86 4.02 -0.64
N PHE A 112 13.21 4.31 -1.90
CA PHE A 112 14.22 3.62 -2.70
C PHE A 112 14.95 4.58 -3.64
N THR A 113 15.89 5.35 -3.10
CA THR A 113 16.68 6.33 -3.88
C THR A 113 17.62 5.67 -4.90
N ASP A 114 17.86 4.36 -4.78
CA ASP A 114 18.64 3.53 -5.70
C ASP A 114 17.88 3.17 -6.99
N VAL A 115 16.55 3.26 -6.99
CA VAL A 115 15.68 2.92 -8.12
C VAL A 115 15.25 4.19 -8.86
N ALA A 116 16.23 5.00 -9.27
CA ALA A 116 16.00 6.34 -9.82
C ALA A 116 15.16 6.37 -11.10
N ASP A 117 15.12 5.26 -11.85
CA ASP A 117 14.39 5.11 -13.12
C ASP A 117 12.87 4.87 -12.94
N PHE A 118 12.37 4.78 -11.71
CA PHE A 118 11.00 4.39 -11.41
C PHE A 118 10.35 5.27 -10.35
N ASP A 119 9.49 6.17 -10.79
CA ASP A 119 8.81 7.19 -10.00
C ASP A 119 7.34 6.84 -9.70
N ALA A 120 7.03 5.54 -9.61
CA ALA A 120 5.67 5.05 -9.39
C ALA A 120 5.02 5.68 -8.13
N ILE A 121 3.80 6.18 -8.32
CA ILE A 121 2.93 6.75 -7.28
C ILE A 121 1.90 5.73 -6.77
N TYR A 122 2.19 4.44 -6.92
CA TYR A 122 1.39 3.32 -6.41
C TYR A 122 2.32 2.31 -5.76
N ARG A 123 1.80 1.47 -4.87
CA ARG A 123 2.53 0.37 -4.21
C ARG A 123 1.97 -0.95 -4.71
N ARG A 124 2.81 -1.76 -5.37
CA ARG A 124 2.42 -3.11 -5.77
C ARG A 124 2.70 -4.05 -4.61
N THR A 125 1.64 -4.60 -4.00
CA THR A 125 1.78 -5.42 -2.79
C THR A 125 0.66 -6.45 -2.64
N LEU A 126 0.90 -7.47 -1.82
CA LEU A 126 -0.10 -8.43 -1.35
C LEU A 126 -0.80 -7.97 -0.07
N LYS A 127 -0.17 -7.09 0.72
CA LYS A 127 -0.73 -6.63 1.99
C LYS A 127 -0.42 -5.17 2.25
N ILE A 128 -1.37 -4.47 2.81
CA ILE A 128 -1.11 -3.19 3.48
C ILE A 128 -1.53 -3.30 4.93
N ARG A 129 -0.97 -2.44 5.78
CA ARG A 129 -1.46 -2.25 7.13
C ARG A 129 -1.49 -0.79 7.53
N LEU A 130 -2.51 -0.46 8.31
CA LEU A 130 -2.68 0.82 8.98
C LEU A 130 -2.18 0.66 10.41
N VAL A 131 -1.09 1.33 10.78
CA VAL A 131 -0.49 1.23 12.11
C VAL A 131 -0.73 2.51 12.90
N PHE A 132 -1.48 2.40 13.99
CA PHE A 132 -1.79 3.48 14.91
C PHE A 132 -0.71 3.56 16.00
N GLU A 133 -0.30 4.77 16.38
CA GLU A 133 0.71 4.99 17.44
C GLU A 133 0.20 4.54 18.81
N ASN A 134 -1.10 4.71 19.03
CA ASN A 134 -1.82 4.26 20.21
C ASN A 134 -2.92 3.29 19.80
N LYS A 135 -3.80 2.94 20.75
CA LYS A 135 -5.00 2.17 20.46
C LYS A 135 -5.75 2.75 19.26
N LYS A 136 -6.11 1.88 18.32
CA LYS A 136 -6.92 2.17 17.14
C LYS A 136 -8.18 2.95 17.55
N PRO A 137 -8.46 4.10 16.93
CA PRO A 137 -9.66 4.88 17.19
C PRO A 137 -10.89 4.19 16.58
N GLU A 138 -12.08 4.75 16.82
CA GLU A 138 -13.26 4.37 16.05
C GLU A 138 -13.04 4.70 14.57
N ILE A 139 -13.29 3.73 13.69
CA ILE A 139 -13.15 3.88 12.24
C ILE A 139 -14.54 3.77 11.62
N ASN A 140 -14.93 4.81 10.87
CA ASN A 140 -16.22 4.87 10.19
C ASN A 140 -16.17 4.12 8.85
N SER A 141 -15.07 4.28 8.11
CA SER A 141 -14.87 3.63 6.82
C SER A 141 -13.40 3.60 6.41
N ILE A 142 -13.03 2.61 5.59
CA ILE A 142 -11.74 2.52 4.92
C ILE A 142 -11.99 2.21 3.45
N ALA A 143 -11.33 2.95 2.55
CA ALA A 143 -11.30 2.67 1.13
C ALA A 143 -9.86 2.59 0.63
N ILE A 144 -9.57 1.62 -0.25
CA ILE A 144 -8.23 1.32 -0.77
C ILE A 144 -8.30 1.27 -2.30
#